data_AF-A0A559RRY3-F1
#
_entry.id   AF-A0A559RRY3-F1
#
_cell.length_a   1.000
_cell.length_b   1.000
_cell.length_c   1.000
_cell.angle_alpha   90.00
_cell.angle_beta   90.00
_cell.angle_gamma   90.00
#
_symmetry.space_group_name_H-M   'P 1'
#
loop_
_entity.id
_entity.type
_entity.pdbx_description
1 polymer ?
#
loop_
_entity_poly.entity_id
_entity_poly.type
_entity_poly.pdbx_seq_one_letter_code
_entity_poly.pdbx_strand_id
1 'polypeptide(L)' 'MELLQNILVILIFIMALGYIVTKFIWTPSFLKKKNETGCGSSGCGCS' A
#
# COMPACT_ATOMS: atom_id res chain seq x y z
N MET A 1 -31.73 0.58 -13.82
CA MET A 1 -31.31 0.13 -12.47
C MET A 1 -30.16 -0.87 -12.51
N GLU A 2 -29.69 -1.35 -13.68
CA GLU A 2 -28.58 -2.31 -13.77
C GLU A 2 -27.19 -1.66 -13.92
N LEU A 3 -27.11 -0.51 -14.60
CA LEU A 3 -25.84 0.14 -14.96
C LEU A 3 -25.04 0.59 -13.73
N LEU A 4 -25.71 1.14 -12.72
CA LEU A 4 -25.06 1.70 -11.54
C LEU A 4 -24.47 0.60 -10.65
N GLN A 5 -25.18 -0.52 -10.50
CA GLN A 5 -24.71 -1.68 -9.74
C GLN A 5 -23.53 -2.37 -10.46
N ASN A 6 -23.59 -2.46 -11.79
CA ASN A 6 -22.50 -3.04 -12.58
C ASN A 6 -21.20 -2.20 -12.48
N ILE A 7 -21.30 -0.86 -12.53
CA ILE A 7 -20.15 0.03 -12.28
C ILE A 7 -19.57 -0.22 -10.88
N LEU A 8 -20.42 -0.35 -9.86
CA LEU A 8 -19.97 -0.50 -8.49
C LEU A 8 -19.21 -1.83 -8.29
N VAL A 9 -19.71 -2.91 -8.87
CA VAL A 9 -19.05 -4.23 -8.84
C VAL A 9 -17.68 -4.17 -9.53
N ILE A 10 -17.59 -3.53 -10.69
CA ILE A 10 -16.32 -3.38 -11.42
C ILE A 10 -15.30 -2.56 -10.61
N LEU A 11 -15.73 -1.47 -9.97
CA LEU A 11 -14.84 -0.65 -9.14
C LEU A 11 -14.30 -1.43 -7.93
N ILE A 12 -15.16 -2.16 -7.23
CA ILE A 12 -14.76 -2.98 -6.08
C ILE A 12 -13.80 -4.09 -6.55
N PHE A 13 -14.08 -4.72 -7.69
CA PHE A 13 -13.24 -5.77 -8.26
C PHE A 13 -11.84 -5.24 -8.61
N ILE A 14 -11.74 -4.10 -9.29
CA ILE A 14 -10.46 -3.46 -9.63
C ILE A 14 -9.72 -3.03 -8.37
N MET A 15 -10.41 -2.50 -7.35
CA MET A 15 -9.79 -2.11 -6.09
C MET A 15 -9.24 -3.31 -5.32
N ALA A 16 -9.97 -4.43 -5.29
CA ALA A 16 -9.51 -5.67 -4.68
C ALA A 16 -8.28 -6.25 -5.40
N LEU A 17 -8.31 -6.31 -6.73
CA LEU A 17 -7.15 -6.71 -7.53
C LEU A 17 -5.97 -5.76 -7.31
N GLY A 18 -6.19 -4.46 -7.31
CA GLY A 18 -5.18 -3.45 -7.03
C GLY A 18 -4.55 -3.62 -5.65
N TYR A 19 -5.35 -3.92 -4.62
CA TYR A 19 -4.85 -4.21 -3.27
C TYR A 19 -3.99 -5.47 -3.24
N ILE A 20 -4.44 -6.56 -3.87
CA ILE A 20 -3.67 -7.81 -3.91
C ILE A 20 -2.35 -7.60 -4.66
N VAL A 21 -2.39 -6.95 -5.83
CA VAL A 21 -1.20 -6.66 -6.63
C VAL A 21 -0.24 -5.77 -5.85
N THR A 22 -0.71 -4.70 -5.23
CA THR A 22 0.16 -3.80 -4.44
C THR A 22 0.70 -4.45 -3.17
N LYS A 23 -0.04 -5.38 -2.57
CA LYS A 23 0.40 -6.08 -1.36
C LYS A 23 1.42 -7.18 -1.64
N PHE A 24 1.22 -7.98 -2.69
CA PHE A 24 1.98 -9.21 -2.90
C PHE A 24 2.99 -9.15 -4.05
N ILE A 25 2.74 -8.35 -5.10
CA ILE A 25 3.61 -8.27 -6.27
C ILE A 25 4.42 -6.98 -6.26
N TRP A 26 3.78 -5.86 -5.93
CA TRP A 26 4.37 -4.54 -6.09
C TRP A 26 4.05 -3.63 -4.91
N THR A 27 4.81 -3.73 -3.81
CA THR A 27 4.72 -2.75 -2.72
C THR A 27 5.27 -1.42 -3.24
N PRO A 28 4.42 -0.45 -3.58
CA PRO A 28 4.89 0.70 -4.31
C PRO A 28 5.70 1.58 -3.37
N SER A 29 6.77 2.20 -3.90
CA SER A 29 7.77 2.89 -3.08
C SER A 29 7.20 4.05 -2.25
N PHE A 30 6.00 4.54 -2.56
CA PHE A 30 5.29 5.58 -1.80
C PHE A 30 4.53 5.04 -0.58
N LEU A 31 4.22 3.73 -0.52
CA LEU A 31 3.62 3.05 0.63
C LEU A 31 4.68 2.46 1.58
N LYS A 32 5.95 2.44 1.17
CA LYS A 32 7.04 2.20 2.10
C LYS A 32 7.07 3.38 3.07
N LYS A 33 6.64 3.16 4.32
CA LYS A 33 6.89 4.12 5.40
C LYS A 33 8.35 4.56 5.28
N LYS A 34 8.59 5.86 5.11
CA LYS A 34 9.92 6.42 5.33
C LYS A 34 10.32 5.88 6.69
N ASN A 35 11.37 5.07 6.75
CA ASN A 35 11.96 4.69 8.02
C ASN A 35 12.33 6.02 8.66
N GLU A 36 11.45 6.50 9.54
CA GLU A 36 11.82 7.49 10.53
C GLU A 36 13.01 6.87 11.21
N THR A 37 14.14 7.53 11.11
CA THR A 37 15.42 7.10 11.63
C THR A 37 15.30 6.94 13.15
N GLY A 38 14.69 5.84 13.60
CA GLY A 38 14.46 5.47 14.97
C GLY A 38 15.56 4.52 15.40
N CYS A 39 16.54 5.08 16.12
CA CYS A 39 17.83 4.51 16.52
C CYS A 39 18.85 4.40 15.37
N GLY A 40 19.65 5.46 15.23
CA GLY A 40 20.73 5.58 14.23
C GLY A 40 21.01 7.01 13.78
N SER A 41 20.23 8.02 14.23
CA SER A 41 20.37 9.42 13.80
C SER A 41 20.98 10.38 14.82
N SER A 42 21.36 9.94 16.02
CA SER A 42 22.05 10.78 17.02
C SER A 42 22.75 9.86 18.00
N GLY A 43 24.04 10.08 18.25
CA GLY A 43 24.94 9.12 18.89
C GLY A 43 24.49 8.62 20.27
N CYS A 44 24.49 7.29 20.43
CA CYS A 44 24.90 6.55 21.62
C CYS A 44 24.83 5.05 21.32
N GLY A 45 25.96 4.34 21.49
CA GLY A 45 25.99 2.88 21.60
C GLY A 45 26.29 2.08 20.33
N CYS A 46 27.47 2.27 19.74
CA CYS A 46 28.13 1.17 19.03
C CYS A 46 28.34 -0.01 20.01
N SER A 47 28.13 -1.24 19.53
CA SER A 47 28.88 -2.43 19.99
C SER A 47 29.68 -2.94 18.82
#